data_AF-M0NE10-F1
#
_entry.id   AF-M0NE10-F1
#
_cell.length_a   1.000
_cell.length_b   1.000
_cell.length_c   1.000
_cell.angle_alpha   90.00
_cell.angle_beta   90.00
_cell.angle_gamma   90.00
#
_symmetry.space_group_name_H-M   'P 1'
#
loop_
_entity.id
_entity.type
_entity.pdbx_description
1 polymer ?
#
loop_
_entity_poly.entity_id
_entity_poly.type
_entity_poly.pdbx_seq_one_letter_code
_entity_poly.pdbx_strand_id
1 'polypeptide(L)' 'METHRKGDLTEAVVIAELKKRAIPVSIPFGDNERYDVVAENPDGSLLKVQIKTG' A
#
# COMPACT_ATOMS: atom_id res chain seq x y z
N MET A 1 -17.61 9.97 -2.54
CA MET A 1 -16.52 10.57 -3.32
C MET A 1 -15.64 11.56 -2.54
N GLU A 2 -15.96 11.96 -1.29
CA GLU A 2 -15.01 12.74 -0.45
C GLU A 2 -14.42 11.93 0.73
N THR A 3 -15.12 10.90 1.22
CA THR A 3 -14.70 10.11 2.40
C THR A 3 -13.45 9.25 2.16
N HIS A 4 -13.14 8.89 0.92
CA HIS A 4 -11.98 8.06 0.58
C HIS A 4 -10.69 8.87 0.38
N ARG A 5 -10.80 10.17 0.10
CA ARG A 5 -9.66 11.02 -0.29
C ARG A 5 -8.55 11.09 0.76
N LYS A 6 -8.91 11.04 2.05
CA LYS A 6 -7.93 10.98 3.15
C LYS A 6 -7.19 9.64 3.15
N GLY A 7 -7.91 8.53 2.92
CA GLY A 7 -7.34 7.19 2.79
C GLY A 7 -6.42 7.09 1.59
N ASP A 8 -6.88 7.51 0.41
CA ASP A 8 -6.12 7.48 -0.84
C ASP A 8 -4.80 8.27 -0.70
N LEU A 9 -4.84 9.44 -0.05
CA LEU A 9 -3.64 10.23 0.22
C LEU A 9 -2.67 9.50 1.15
N THR A 10 -3.18 8.88 2.23
CA THR A 10 -2.34 8.10 3.15
C THR A 10 -1.72 6.89 2.47
N GLU A 11 -2.48 6.20 1.61
CA GLU A 11 -1.96 5.10 0.78
C GLU A 11 -0.83 5.56 -0.12
N ALA A 12 -1.02 6.66 -0.85
CA ALA A 12 0.01 7.24 -1.71
C ALA A 12 1.28 7.62 -0.94
N VAL A 13 1.14 8.21 0.26
CA VAL A 13 2.27 8.56 1.13
C VAL A 13 3.03 7.32 1.59
N VAL A 14 2.33 6.28 2.05
CA VAL A 14 2.96 5.04 2.50
C VAL A 14 3.71 4.37 1.34
N ILE A 15 3.09 4.29 0.16
CA ILE A 15 3.74 3.73 -1.05
C ILE A 15 5.01 4.51 -1.39
N ALA A 16 4.96 5.84 -1.37
CA ALA A 16 6.12 6.68 -1.66
C ALA A 16 7.26 6.42 -0.65
N GLU A 17 6.95 6.30 0.64
CA GLU A 17 7.93 6.01 1.69
C GLU A 17 8.57 4.62 1.56
N LEU A 18 7.82 3.61 1.13
CA LEU A 18 8.36 2.28 0.82
C LEU A 18 9.30 2.34 -0.39
N LYS A 19 8.89 3.02 -1.46
CA LYS A 19 9.72 3.20 -2.66
C LYS A 19 11.03 3.95 -2.38
N LYS A 20 11.03 4.98 -1.53
CA LYS A 20 12.25 5.70 -1.10
C LYS A 20 13.26 4.78 -0.42
N ARG A 21 12.81 3.70 0.21
CA ARG A 21 13.67 2.69 0.86
C ARG A 21 14.03 1.52 -0.07
N ALA A 22 13.76 1.66 -1.37
CA ALA A 22 13.93 0.61 -2.37
C ALA A 22 13.18 -0.69 -2.05
N ILE A 23 12.08 -0.60 -1.30
CA ILE A 23 11.21 -1.75 -1.02
C ILE A 23 10.28 -1.95 -2.22
N PRO A 24 10.30 -3.12 -2.90
CA PRO A 24 9.35 -3.46 -3.93
C PRO A 24 7.91 -3.47 -3.39
N VAL A 25 7.00 -2.85 -4.14
CA VAL A 25 5.57 -2.79 -3.80
C VAL A 25 4.76 -3.05 -5.06
N SER A 26 3.71 -3.85 -4.91
CA SER A 26 2.68 -4.10 -5.93
C SER A 26 1.33 -3.61 -5.43
N ILE A 27 0.62 -2.88 -6.27
CA ILE A 27 -0.75 -2.40 -6.01
C ILE A 27 -1.70 -3.36 -6.73
N PRO A 28 -2.63 -4.02 -6.04
CA PRO A 28 -3.64 -4.85 -6.67
C PRO A 28 -4.50 -4.06 -7.66
N PHE A 29 -5.02 -4.73 -8.68
CA PHE A 29 -5.86 -4.11 -9.70
C PHE A 29 -7.22 -4.81 -9.75
N GLY A 30 -8.30 -4.05 -9.62
CA GLY A 30 -9.67 -4.55 -9.62
C GLY A 30 -10.61 -3.68 -8.77
N ASP A 31 -11.80 -4.20 -8.52
CA ASP A 31 -12.68 -3.75 -7.43
C ASP A 31 -12.83 -4.92 -6.45
N ASN A 32 -12.62 -4.68 -5.14
CA ASN A 32 -12.76 -5.62 -4.00
C ASN A 32 -11.45 -6.26 -3.49
N GLU A 33 -10.41 -5.44 -3.41
CA GLU A 33 -9.10 -5.78 -2.89
C GLU A 33 -9.16 -6.08 -1.39
N ARG A 34 -8.56 -7.20 -0.97
CA ARG A 34 -8.52 -7.60 0.46
C ARG A 34 -7.41 -6.88 1.25
N TYR A 35 -6.58 -6.09 0.57
CA TYR A 35 -5.40 -5.40 1.09
C TYR A 35 -5.02 -4.30 0.10
N ASP A 36 -4.40 -3.22 0.57
CA ASP A 36 -4.13 -2.04 -0.27
C ASP A 36 -2.86 -2.24 -1.11
N VAL A 37 -1.82 -2.90 -0.54
CA VAL A 37 -0.58 -3.24 -1.27
C VAL A 37 0.02 -4.58 -0.83
N VAL A 38 0.91 -5.12 -1.66
CA VAL A 38 1.88 -6.16 -1.29
C VAL A 38 3.27 -5.56 -1.29
N ALA A 39 4.04 -5.77 -0.22
CA ALA A 39 5.44 -5.37 -0.12
C ALA A 39 6.33 -6.61 0.03
N GLU A 40 7.60 -6.49 -0.36
CA GLU A 40 8.60 -7.54 -0.20
C GLU A 40 9.40 -7.34 1.10
N ASN A 41 9.57 -8.42 1.86
CA ASN A 41 10.44 -8.46 3.03
C ASN A 41 11.92 -8.64 2.62
N PRO A 42 12.88 -8.35 3.50
CA PRO A 42 14.30 -8.57 3.21
C PRO A 42 14.68 -10.02 2.85
N ASP A 43 13.87 -11.00 3.25
CA ASP A 43 14.04 -12.42 2.94
C ASP A 43 13.36 -12.85 1.62
N GLY A 44 12.80 -11.89 0.85
CA GLY A 44 12.08 -12.13 -0.39
C GLY A 44 10.63 -12.63 -0.20
N SER A 45 10.15 -12.75 1.04
CA SER A 45 8.75 -13.12 1.29
C SER A 45 7.80 -11.94 1.04
N LEU A 46 6.57 -12.26 0.63
CA LEU A 46 5.55 -11.25 0.32
C LEU A 46 4.66 -10.97 1.53
N LEU A 47 4.51 -9.69 1.87
CA LEU A 47 3.65 -9.19 2.94
C LEU A 47 2.44 -8.47 2.35
N LYS A 48 1.24 -8.93 2.72
CA LYS A 48 -0.02 -8.20 2.44
C LYS A 48 -0.17 -7.09 3.47
N VAL A 49 -0.35 -5.86 3.02
CA VAL A 49 -0.41 -4.68 3.87
C VAL A 49 -1.75 -3.97 3.70
N GLN A 50 -2.41 -3.71 4.83
CA GLN A 50 -3.53 -2.80 4.91
C GLN A 50 -3.04 -1.50 5.54
N ILE A 51 -3.22 -0.41 4.81
CA ILE A 51 -2.94 0.95 5.20
C ILE A 51 -4.22 1.51 5.84
N LYS A 52 -4.06 2.18 6.98
CA LYS A 52 -5.17 2.79 7.72
C LYS A 52 -4.81 4.23 8.06
N THR A 53 -5.84 5.05 8.12
CA THR A 53 -5.72 6.47 8.47
C THR A 53 -6.52 6.73 9.74
N GLY A 54 -5.83 7.23 10.77
CA GLY A 54 -6.43 7.80 11.99
C GLY A 54 -6.77 9.27 11.82
#